data_AF-A0A2X3HBL0-F1
#
_entry.id   AF-A0A2X3HBL0-F1
#
_cell.length_a   1.000
_cell.length_b   1.000
_cell.length_c   1.000
_cell.angle_alpha   90.00
_cell.angle_beta   90.00
_cell.angle_gamma   90.00
#
_symmetry.space_group_name_H-M   'P 1'
#
loop_
_entity.id
_entity.type
_entity.pdbx_description
1 polymer ?
#
loop_
_entity_poly.entity_id
_entity_poly.type
_entity_poly.pdbx_seq_one_letter_code
_entity_poly.pdbx_strand_id
1 'polypeptide(L)'
;MTMENSSNVDQPSKWKLPILIAGFVIVVALVFYFVFEGTKNDITILNAGEKIEAKTHAATVGEALDETGIKLGAHDSVSPSKNTKIKDGMEINFSKASQVSITDNGNETKVWSTKATVKDLLKDENITTRPHDVVNVALDTKSKTV
;
A
#
# COMPACT_ATOMS: atom_id res chain seq x y z
N MET A 1 -64.43 43.12 -13.84
CA MET A 1 -63.97 41.95 -14.62
C MET A 1 -62.56 41.66 -14.14
N THR A 2 -62.39 40.69 -13.23
CA THR A 2 -61.07 40.22 -12.79
C THR A 2 -61.17 38.71 -12.65
N MET A 3 -60.48 38.02 -13.57
CA MET A 3 -60.41 36.57 -13.64
C MET A 3 -59.53 36.07 -12.50
N GLU A 4 -60.09 35.19 -11.66
CA GLU A 4 -59.33 34.46 -10.66
C GLU A 4 -58.72 33.23 -11.35
N ASN A 5 -57.41 33.28 -11.62
CA ASN A 5 -56.66 32.16 -12.20
C ASN A 5 -56.31 31.17 -11.08
N SER A 6 -57.14 30.15 -10.91
CA SER A 6 -56.87 29.02 -10.02
C SER A 6 -55.74 28.17 -10.59
N SER A 7 -54.51 28.43 -10.14
CA SER A 7 -53.38 27.55 -10.38
C SER A 7 -53.56 26.28 -9.56
N ASN A 8 -54.17 25.27 -10.16
CA ASN A 8 -54.26 23.94 -9.59
C ASN A 8 -52.87 23.28 -9.70
N VAL A 9 -52.05 23.50 -8.68
CA VAL A 9 -50.80 22.76 -8.47
C VAL A 9 -51.22 21.41 -7.87
N ASP A 10 -51.29 20.37 -8.71
CA ASP A 10 -51.59 19.00 -8.29
C ASP A 10 -50.67 18.59 -7.12
N GLN A 11 -51.21 18.62 -5.90
CA GLN A 11 -50.48 18.25 -4.70
C GLN A 11 -50.23 16.74 -4.69
N PRO A 12 -48.98 16.26 -4.67
CA PRO A 12 -48.69 14.83 -4.77
C PRO A 12 -49.21 14.10 -3.52
N SER A 13 -49.80 12.91 -3.73
CA SER A 13 -50.37 12.13 -2.62
C SER A 13 -49.31 11.79 -1.57
N LYS A 14 -49.71 11.82 -0.29
CA LYS A 14 -48.86 11.65 0.91
C LYS A 14 -47.95 10.40 0.94
N TRP A 15 -48.18 9.44 0.04
CA TRP A 15 -47.35 8.24 -0.13
C TRP A 15 -46.37 8.32 -1.31
N LYS A 16 -46.61 9.20 -2.29
CA LYS A 16 -45.69 9.45 -3.41
C LYS A 16 -44.44 10.21 -2.95
N LEU A 17 -44.60 11.12 -1.99
CA LEU A 17 -43.50 11.92 -1.43
C LEU A 17 -42.41 11.07 -0.74
N PRO A 18 -42.72 10.13 0.18
CA PRO A 18 -41.69 9.26 0.75
C PRO A 18 -41.06 8.31 -0.27
N ILE A 19 -41.80 7.85 -1.29
CA ILE A 19 -41.26 6.99 -2.36
C ILE A 19 -40.26 7.77 -3.24
N LEU A 20 -40.57 9.01 -3.59
CA LEU A 20 -39.66 9.89 -4.33
C LEU A 20 -38.40 10.22 -3.53
N ILE A 21 -38.53 10.49 -2.22
CA ILE A 21 -37.38 10.71 -1.34
C ILE A 21 -36.50 9.46 -1.25
N ALA A 22 -37.10 8.28 -1.06
CA ALA A 22 -36.35 7.03 -0.99
C ALA A 22 -35.60 6.74 -2.30
N GLY A 23 -36.25 6.96 -3.45
CA GLY A 23 -35.59 6.86 -4.76
C GLY A 23 -34.44 7.85 -4.90
N PHE A 24 -34.60 9.10 -4.47
CA PHE A 24 -33.55 10.10 -4.49
C PHE A 24 -32.36 9.72 -3.59
N VAL A 25 -32.61 9.19 -2.38
CA VAL A 25 -31.56 8.72 -1.47
C VAL A 25 -30.77 7.56 -2.08
N ILE A 26 -31.44 6.62 -2.76
CA ILE A 26 -30.76 5.52 -3.47
C ILE A 26 -29.89 6.05 -4.61
N VAL A 27 -30.40 7.01 -5.40
CA VAL A 27 -29.63 7.64 -6.47
C VAL A 27 -28.41 8.36 -5.91
N VAL A 28 -28.55 9.10 -4.81
CA VAL A 28 -27.43 9.77 -4.13
C VAL A 28 -26.40 8.76 -3.61
N ALA A 29 -26.84 7.66 -3.00
CA ALA A 29 -25.93 6.62 -2.52
C ALA A 29 -25.15 5.96 -3.67
N LEU A 30 -25.81 5.69 -4.81
CA LEU A 30 -25.16 5.14 -6.00
C LEU A 30 -24.16 6.13 -6.60
N VAL A 31 -24.54 7.40 -6.77
CA VAL A 31 -23.63 8.44 -7.27
C VAL A 31 -22.42 8.60 -6.33
N PHE A 32 -22.66 8.61 -5.02
CA PHE A 32 -21.59 8.68 -4.02
C PHE A 32 -20.64 7.48 -4.13
N TYR A 33 -21.18 6.27 -4.30
CA TYR A 33 -20.39 5.07 -4.50
C TYR A 33 -19.50 5.16 -5.76
N PHE A 34 -20.07 5.57 -6.90
CA PHE A 34 -19.30 5.74 -8.14
C PHE A 34 -18.22 6.83 -8.02
N VAL A 35 -18.51 7.94 -7.34
CA VAL A 35 -17.52 9.01 -7.08
C VAL A 35 -16.40 8.50 -6.17
N PHE A 36 -16.73 7.70 -5.14
CA PHE A 36 -15.75 7.12 -4.23
C PHE A 36 -14.77 6.21 -4.95
N GLU A 37 -15.22 5.40 -5.92
CA GLU A 37 -14.34 4.55 -6.70
C GLU A 37 -13.33 5.34 -7.55
N GLY A 38 -13.70 6.56 -7.97
CA GLY A 38 -12.88 7.44 -8.82
C GLY A 38 -11.84 8.29 -8.08
N THR A 39 -11.86 8.36 -6.75
CA THR A 39 -10.92 9.16 -5.96
C THR A 39 -9.69 8.36 -5.48
N LYS A 40 -9.43 7.19 -6.07
CA LYS A 40 -8.23 6.39 -5.76
C LYS A 40 -6.99 7.03 -6.36
N ASN A 41 -5.91 7.12 -5.59
CA ASN A 41 -4.60 7.51 -6.07
C ASN A 41 -3.86 6.31 -6.65
N ASP A 42 -3.25 6.48 -7.81
CA ASP A 42 -2.35 5.50 -8.38
C ASP A 42 -0.98 5.58 -7.69
N ILE A 43 -0.51 4.45 -7.17
CA ILE A 43 0.81 4.33 -6.55
C ILE A 43 1.56 3.14 -7.13
N THR A 44 2.88 3.27 -7.18
CA THR A 44 3.77 2.19 -7.59
C THR A 44 4.63 1.79 -6.40
N ILE A 45 4.49 0.55 -5.92
CA ILE A 45 5.29 0.00 -4.85
C ILE A 45 6.40 -0.85 -5.46
N LEU A 46 7.64 -0.53 -5.14
CA LEU A 46 8.82 -1.31 -5.48
C LEU A 46 9.20 -2.18 -4.30
N ASN A 47 8.98 -3.49 -4.39
CA ASN A 47 9.36 -4.46 -3.36
C ASN A 47 10.55 -5.30 -3.85
N ALA A 48 11.76 -5.01 -3.35
CA ALA A 48 12.98 -5.75 -3.71
C ALA A 48 13.20 -5.94 -5.23
N GLY A 49 12.80 -4.93 -6.03
CA GLY A 49 12.91 -4.92 -7.50
C GLY A 49 11.64 -5.33 -8.26
N GLU A 50 10.60 -5.81 -7.57
CA GLU A 50 9.30 -6.10 -8.16
C GLU A 50 8.39 -4.86 -8.10
N LYS A 51 7.84 -4.46 -9.24
CA LYS A 51 6.92 -3.31 -9.36
C LYS A 51 5.48 -3.79 -9.17
N ILE A 52 4.80 -3.25 -8.17
CA ILE A 52 3.39 -3.52 -7.87
C ILE A 52 2.65 -2.19 -8.06
N GLU A 53 1.75 -2.14 -9.03
CA GLU A 53 0.84 -1.02 -9.20
C GLU A 53 -0.41 -1.24 -8.35
N ALA A 54 -0.74 -0.26 -7.51
CA ALA A 54 -1.87 -0.33 -6.62
C ALA A 54 -2.64 1.00 -6.63
N LYS A 55 -3.95 0.90 -6.40
CA LYS A 55 -4.84 2.04 -6.24
C LYS A 55 -5.25 2.12 -4.78
N THR A 56 -4.99 3.24 -4.13
CA THR A 56 -5.20 3.41 -2.68
C THR A 56 -5.99 4.68 -2.37
N HIS A 57 -6.75 4.64 -1.27
CA HIS A 57 -7.37 5.82 -0.67
C HIS A 57 -6.60 6.32 0.56
N ALA A 58 -5.48 5.68 0.88
CA ALA A 58 -4.64 6.02 2.01
C ALA A 58 -4.14 7.46 1.92
N ALA A 59 -4.12 8.15 3.06
CA ALA A 59 -3.57 9.48 3.14
C ALA A 59 -2.03 9.44 3.19
N THR A 60 -1.46 8.33 3.67
CA THR A 60 -0.02 8.18 3.92
C THR A 60 0.57 6.92 3.34
N VAL A 61 1.89 6.94 3.09
CA VAL A 61 2.65 5.78 2.58
C VAL A 61 2.47 4.55 3.45
N GLY A 62 2.47 4.71 4.78
CA GLY A 62 2.28 3.60 5.70
C GLY A 62 0.91 2.94 5.56
N GLU A 63 -0.15 3.75 5.49
CA GLU A 63 -1.52 3.25 5.29
C GLU A 63 -1.69 2.53 3.94
N ALA A 64 -1.08 3.03 2.86
CA ALA A 64 -1.17 2.33 1.58
C ALA A 64 -0.43 0.99 1.58
N LEU A 65 0.74 0.94 2.22
CA LEU A 65 1.45 -0.32 2.38
C LEU A 65 0.60 -1.32 3.18
N ASP A 66 -0.02 -0.88 4.27
CA ASP A 66 -0.93 -1.72 5.05
C ASP A 66 -2.17 -2.18 4.25
N GLU A 67 -2.77 -1.32 3.41
CA GLU A 67 -3.87 -1.69 2.50
C GLU A 67 -3.46 -2.78 1.50
N THR A 68 -2.21 -2.75 1.02
CA THR A 68 -1.65 -3.79 0.15
C THR A 68 -1.19 -5.05 0.89
N GLY A 69 -1.35 -5.09 2.21
CA GLY A 69 -0.93 -6.21 3.07
C GLY A 69 0.55 -6.19 3.45
N ILE A 70 1.27 -5.11 3.14
CA ILE A 70 2.69 -4.93 3.48
C ILE A 70 2.79 -4.23 4.84
N LYS A 71 3.10 -5.01 5.88
CA LYS A 71 3.37 -4.47 7.23
C LYS A 71 4.85 -4.09 7.38
N LEU A 72 5.11 -2.83 7.68
CA LEU A 72 6.45 -2.33 7.97
C LEU A 72 6.98 -2.86 9.31
N GLY A 73 8.07 -3.61 9.27
CA GLY A 73 8.88 -3.98 10.42
C GLY A 73 9.77 -2.84 10.92
N ALA A 74 10.32 -2.99 12.12
CA ALA A 74 11.19 -1.98 12.74
C ALA A 74 12.52 -1.76 11.98
N HIS A 75 12.98 -2.78 11.24
CA HIS A 75 14.22 -2.77 10.49
C HIS A 75 14.00 -2.60 8.98
N ASP A 76 12.75 -2.55 8.53
CA ASP A 76 12.42 -2.39 7.12
C ASP A 76 12.73 -0.97 6.66
N SER A 77 13.16 -0.85 5.42
CA SER A 77 13.41 0.45 4.80
C SER A 77 12.25 0.81 3.89
N VAL A 78 11.76 2.04 4.03
CA VAL A 78 10.72 2.61 3.18
C VAL A 78 11.09 4.03 2.77
N SER A 79 10.95 4.32 1.49
CA SER A 79 11.17 5.65 0.91
C SER A 79 10.10 5.93 -0.15
N PRO A 80 9.29 6.99 -0.02
CA PRO A 80 9.30 8.00 1.04
C PRO A 80 8.92 7.46 2.43
N SER A 81 9.18 8.23 3.50
CA SER A 81 8.83 7.85 4.87
C SER A 81 7.36 7.47 5.00
N LYS A 82 7.02 6.53 5.89
CA LYS A 82 5.64 6.07 6.15
C LYS A 82 4.64 7.20 6.45
N ASN A 83 5.10 8.33 6.99
CA ASN A 83 4.25 9.50 7.30
C ASN A 83 4.09 10.47 6.11
N THR A 84 4.74 10.20 4.99
CA THR A 84 4.64 11.03 3.79
C THR A 84 3.25 10.91 3.20
N LYS A 85 2.66 12.05 2.81
CA LYS A 85 1.37 12.06 2.14
C LYS A 85 1.47 11.43 0.75
N ILE A 86 0.51 10.57 0.43
CA ILE A 86 0.42 9.97 -0.90
C ILE A 86 -0.05 11.01 -1.91
N LYS A 87 0.47 10.85 -3.13
CA LYS A 87 0.11 11.63 -4.31
C LYS A 87 -0.11 10.67 -5.45
N ASP A 88 -0.88 11.12 -6.42
CA ASP A 88 -1.11 10.37 -7.65
C ASP A 88 0.19 10.16 -8.43
N GLY A 89 0.41 8.94 -8.91
CA GLY A 89 1.63 8.50 -9.57
C GLY A 89 2.86 8.39 -8.65
N MET A 90 2.67 8.31 -7.33
CA MET A 90 3.81 8.25 -6.39
C MET A 90 4.49 6.88 -6.42
N GLU A 91 5.82 6.89 -6.48
CA GLU A 91 6.65 5.71 -6.32
C GLU A 91 7.07 5.53 -4.85
N ILE A 92 6.81 4.34 -4.31
CA ILE A 92 7.13 3.94 -2.94
C ILE A 92 8.12 2.78 -3.03
N ASN A 93 9.36 3.03 -2.63
CA ASN A 93 10.39 2.00 -2.50
C ASN A 93 10.30 1.36 -1.11
N PHE A 94 10.01 0.07 -1.07
CA PHE A 94 9.96 -0.75 0.13
C PHE A 94 11.01 -1.87 0.05
N SER A 95 11.77 -2.04 1.12
CA SER A 95 12.77 -3.10 1.25
C SER A 95 12.64 -3.75 2.61
N LYS A 96 12.14 -4.99 2.62
CA LYS A 96 11.99 -5.80 3.82
C LYS A 96 13.36 -6.21 4.35
N ALA A 97 13.59 -6.01 5.64
CA ALA A 97 14.78 -6.51 6.31
C ALA A 97 14.62 -8.01 6.61
N SER A 98 15.61 -8.79 6.20
CA SER A 98 15.76 -10.19 6.56
C SER A 98 16.81 -10.31 7.66
N GLN A 99 16.50 -11.12 8.68
CA GLN A 99 17.49 -11.51 9.68
C GLN A 99 18.36 -12.64 9.11
N VAL A 100 19.67 -12.47 9.20
CA VAL A 100 20.64 -13.47 8.74
C VAL A 100 21.52 -13.86 9.92
N SER A 101 21.59 -15.17 10.18
CA SER A 101 22.56 -15.74 11.12
C SER A 101 23.86 -16.00 10.37
N ILE A 102 24.94 -15.37 10.83
CA ILE A 102 26.30 -15.59 10.36
C ILE A 102 27.04 -16.38 11.44
N THR A 103 27.50 -17.57 11.09
CA THR A 103 28.32 -18.40 11.98
C THR A 103 29.76 -18.34 11.51
N ASP A 104 30.62 -17.69 12.29
CA ASP A 104 32.06 -17.65 12.06
C ASP A 104 32.80 -18.45 13.14
N ASN A 105 33.49 -19.52 12.71
CA ASN A 105 34.28 -20.39 13.58
C ASN A 105 33.54 -20.87 14.85
N GLY A 106 32.23 -21.14 14.74
CA GLY A 106 31.37 -21.60 15.83
C GLY A 106 30.67 -20.49 16.64
N ASN A 107 30.97 -19.21 16.38
CA ASN A 107 30.25 -18.08 16.97
C ASN A 107 29.12 -17.63 16.06
N GLU A 108 27.87 -17.72 16.53
CA GLU A 108 26.69 -17.26 15.79
C GLU A 108 26.42 -15.77 16.10
N THR A 109 26.29 -14.96 15.06
CA THR A 109 25.88 -13.56 15.12
C THR A 109 24.65 -13.34 14.26
N LYS A 110 23.70 -12.51 14.72
CA LYS A 110 22.46 -12.22 13.98
C LYS A 110 22.48 -10.79 13.50
N VAL A 111 22.35 -10.60 12.19
CA VAL A 111 22.40 -9.29 11.54
C VAL A 111 21.12 -9.08 10.74
N TRP A 112 20.58 -7.86 10.75
CA TRP A 112 19.43 -7.47 9.94
C TRP A 112 19.89 -6.76 8.68
N SER A 113 19.39 -7.17 7.52
CA SER A 113 19.76 -6.53 6.26
C SER A 113 18.60 -6.46 5.28
N THR A 114 18.56 -5.39 4.51
CA THR A 114 17.56 -5.12 3.47
C THR A 114 17.99 -5.62 2.08
N LYS A 115 19.16 -6.28 1.97
CA LYS A 115 19.70 -6.75 0.69
C LYS A 115 19.00 -8.02 0.18
N ALA A 116 18.83 -8.10 -1.13
CA ALA A 116 18.16 -9.22 -1.79
C ALA A 116 19.00 -10.51 -1.87
N THR A 117 20.33 -10.42 -1.77
CA THR A 117 21.24 -11.56 -1.93
C THR A 117 22.26 -11.64 -0.78
N VAL A 118 22.70 -12.87 -0.47
CA VAL A 118 23.76 -13.13 0.52
C VAL A 118 25.08 -12.44 0.12
N LYS A 119 25.36 -12.33 -1.19
CA LYS A 119 26.53 -11.61 -1.70
C LYS A 119 26.51 -10.12 -1.35
N ASP A 120 25.37 -9.47 -1.55
CA ASP A 120 25.23 -8.03 -1.30
C ASP A 120 25.24 -7.73 0.20
N LEU A 121 24.70 -8.63 1.02
CA LEU A 121 24.80 -8.59 2.47
C LEU A 121 26.27 -8.65 2.94
N LEU A 122 27.02 -9.66 2.50
CA LEU A 122 28.40 -9.88 2.94
C LEU A 122 29.31 -8.70 2.58
N LYS A 123 29.07 -8.07 1.43
CA LYS A 123 29.78 -6.83 1.04
C LYS A 123 29.47 -5.65 1.96
N ASP A 124 28.21 -5.47 2.37
CA ASP A 124 27.79 -4.38 3.27
C ASP A 124 28.39 -4.54 4.67
N GLU A 125 28.43 -5.79 5.17
CA GLU A 125 29.06 -6.14 6.45
C GLU A 125 30.60 -6.19 6.39
N ASN A 126 31.19 -5.82 5.24
CA ASN A 126 32.63 -5.82 5.01
C ASN A 126 33.30 -7.20 5.20
N ILE A 127 32.51 -8.28 5.08
CA ILE A 127 32.97 -9.66 5.18
C ILE A 127 33.46 -10.07 3.79
N THR A 128 34.79 -10.04 3.61
CA THR A 128 35.42 -10.48 2.37
C THR A 128 35.71 -11.98 2.43
N THR A 129 34.91 -12.77 1.71
CA THR A 129 35.16 -14.21 1.56
C THR A 129 36.48 -14.45 0.83
N ARG A 130 37.37 -15.24 1.41
CA ARG A 130 38.64 -15.66 0.78
C ARG A 130 38.39 -16.87 -0.15
N PRO A 131 39.31 -17.18 -1.09
CA PRO A 131 39.15 -18.32 -2.00
C PRO A 131 38.99 -19.69 -1.33
N HIS A 132 39.35 -19.81 -0.04
CA HIS A 132 39.25 -21.04 0.75
C HIS A 132 38.08 -21.05 1.74
N ASP A 133 37.27 -20.00 1.80
CA ASP A 133 36.11 -19.96 2.70
C ASP A 133 34.96 -20.76 2.09
N VAL A 134 34.44 -21.72 2.86
CA VAL A 134 33.31 -22.54 2.46
C VAL A 134 32.02 -21.85 2.91
N VAL A 135 31.26 -21.32 1.96
CA VAL A 135 29.93 -20.77 2.22
C VAL A 135 28.90 -21.88 2.09
N ASN A 136 28.19 -22.18 3.17
CA ASN A 136 27.18 -23.25 3.19
C ASN A 136 25.87 -22.85 2.45
N VAL A 137 25.74 -21.59 2.05
CA VAL A 137 24.60 -21.03 1.31
C VAL A 137 25.12 -20.38 0.04
N ALA A 138 24.47 -20.64 -1.10
CA ALA A 138 24.91 -20.05 -2.36
C ALA A 138 24.75 -18.52 -2.32
N LEU A 139 25.74 -17.78 -2.83
CA LEU A 139 25.83 -16.32 -2.72
C LEU A 139 24.68 -15.58 -3.45
N ASP A 140 24.07 -16.23 -4.43
CA ASP A 140 22.90 -15.80 -5.20
C ASP A 140 21.57 -16.21 -4.54
N THR A 141 21.61 -16.95 -3.43
CA THR A 141 20.41 -17.34 -2.71
C THR A 141 19.72 -16.08 -2.17
N LYS A 142 18.45 -15.90 -2.55
CA LYS A 142 17.62 -14.85 -1.95
C LYS A 142 17.53 -15.07 -0.45
N SER A 143 17.72 -14.02 0.34
CA SER A 143 17.63 -14.14 1.80
C SER A 143 16.25 -14.67 2.19
N LYS A 144 16.23 -15.86 2.82
CA LYS A 144 14.99 -16.52 3.18
C LYS A 144 14.42 -15.82 4.41
N THR A 145 13.24 -15.24 4.29
CA THR A 145 12.47 -14.73 5.44
C THR A 145 11.99 -15.92 6.26
N VAL A 146 12.29 -15.94 7.56
CA VAL A 146 11.71 -16.88 8.55
C VAL A 146 10.35 -16.36 8.98
#